data_AF-A0A954D4C3-F1
#
_entry.id   AF-A0A954D4C3-F1
#
_cell.length_a   1.000
_cell.length_b   1.000
_cell.length_c   1.000
_cell.angle_alpha   90.00
_cell.angle_beta   90.00
_cell.angle_gamma   90.00
#
_symmetry.space_group_name_H-M   'P 1'
#
loop_
_entity.id
_entity.type
_entity.pdbx_description
1 polymer ?
#
loop_
_entity_poly.entity_id
_entity_poly.type
_entity_poly.pdbx_seq_one_letter_code
_entity_poly.pdbx_strand_id
1 'polypeptide(L)'
;MKELHDRARRRHSRVLGISLFLLCTVSSTFGADRGSDALRFEASRHQLCFDRSGYAAVTANHALDVRFVGTRGASPVAPSRAPGAAAFERVVYPDVWDGIDVRFDATDRGILRSTYRLEAGVSPDTILLSYNAPVRIDDGRLLASFATGEISESAPIAWQVIDGRSVSVAVRFELRGANRVGFAVDGHDPRYPLTIDPVTVWNTFLGGSGDDYGDAVAIDASGNFYVGGSSDGAWGT
;
A
#
# COMPACT_ATOMS: atom_id res chain seq x y z
N MET A 1 -9.55 -19.71 -38.12
CA MET A 1 -10.08 -19.79 -36.75
C MET A 1 -9.23 -20.66 -35.81
N LYS A 2 -8.80 -21.87 -36.19
CA LYS A 2 -7.95 -22.74 -35.33
C LYS A 2 -6.49 -22.24 -35.17
N GLU A 3 -5.90 -21.63 -36.21
CA GLU A 3 -4.53 -21.08 -36.15
C GLU A 3 -4.37 -19.76 -35.37
N LEU A 4 -5.43 -18.93 -35.30
CA LEU A 4 -5.45 -17.72 -34.47
C LEU A 4 -5.52 -18.07 -32.97
N HIS A 5 -6.24 -19.13 -32.62
CA HIS A 5 -6.32 -19.67 -31.26
C HIS A 5 -4.97 -20.26 -30.79
N ASP A 6 -4.19 -20.85 -31.70
CA ASP A 6 -2.93 -21.51 -31.39
C ASP A 6 -1.72 -20.54 -31.33
N ARG A 7 -1.78 -19.42 -32.07
CA ARG A 7 -0.83 -18.30 -31.94
C ARG A 7 -1.05 -17.49 -30.65
N ALA A 8 -2.29 -17.37 -30.18
CA ALA A 8 -2.60 -16.74 -28.89
C ALA A 8 -2.00 -17.55 -27.72
N ARG A 9 -2.13 -18.88 -27.72
CA ARG A 9 -1.56 -19.75 -26.67
C ARG A 9 -0.03 -19.71 -26.58
N ARG A 10 0.68 -19.64 -27.72
CA ARG A 10 2.15 -19.56 -27.75
C ARG A 10 2.71 -18.19 -27.35
N ARG A 11 1.95 -17.10 -27.59
CA ARG A 11 2.27 -15.76 -27.05
C ARG A 11 1.91 -15.64 -25.57
N HIS A 12 0.79 -16.21 -25.12
CA HIS A 12 0.41 -16.28 -23.70
C HIS A 12 1.45 -17.00 -22.85
N SER A 13 2.04 -18.11 -23.32
CA SER A 13 3.08 -18.83 -22.56
C SER A 13 4.39 -18.05 -22.43
N ARG A 14 4.77 -17.25 -23.44
CA ARG A 14 5.97 -16.38 -23.36
C ARG A 14 5.72 -15.10 -22.55
N VAL A 15 4.52 -14.52 -22.62
CA VAL A 15 4.15 -13.32 -21.85
C VAL A 15 3.90 -13.67 -20.38
N LEU A 16 3.17 -14.75 -20.06
CA LEU A 16 3.12 -15.27 -18.67
C LEU A 16 4.52 -15.65 -18.18
N GLY A 17 5.34 -16.25 -19.04
CA GLY A 17 6.73 -16.59 -18.71
C GLY A 17 7.55 -15.37 -18.31
N ILE A 18 7.53 -14.30 -19.11
CA ILE A 18 8.27 -13.05 -18.86
C ILE A 18 7.68 -12.27 -17.68
N SER A 19 6.35 -12.16 -17.57
CA SER A 19 5.69 -11.46 -16.45
C SER A 19 5.87 -12.21 -15.13
N LEU A 20 5.83 -13.54 -15.11
CA LEU A 20 6.13 -14.35 -13.93
C LEU A 20 7.62 -14.27 -13.58
N PHE A 21 8.51 -14.23 -14.57
CA PHE A 21 9.96 -14.05 -14.35
C PHE A 21 10.28 -12.65 -13.80
N LEU A 22 9.62 -11.61 -14.31
CA LEU A 22 9.79 -10.22 -13.85
C LEU A 22 9.22 -10.05 -12.43
N LEU A 23 8.04 -10.60 -12.14
CA LEU A 23 7.45 -10.66 -10.80
C LEU A 23 8.37 -11.39 -9.82
N CYS A 24 8.94 -12.53 -10.24
CA CYS A 24 9.90 -13.30 -9.45
C CYS A 24 11.21 -12.51 -9.24
N THR A 25 11.68 -11.75 -10.24
CA THR A 25 12.90 -10.93 -10.16
C THR A 25 12.70 -9.72 -9.25
N VAL A 26 11.63 -8.94 -9.41
CA VAL A 26 11.35 -7.77 -8.55
C VAL A 26 11.14 -8.22 -7.12
N SER A 27 10.35 -9.28 -6.90
CA SER A 27 10.10 -9.79 -5.55
C SER A 27 11.32 -10.46 -4.91
N SER A 28 12.13 -11.19 -5.68
CA SER A 28 13.39 -11.75 -5.15
C SER A 28 14.42 -10.67 -4.84
N THR A 29 14.52 -9.61 -5.65
CA THR A 29 15.49 -8.52 -5.42
C THR A 29 15.06 -7.64 -4.25
N PHE A 30 13.78 -7.24 -4.18
CA PHE A 30 13.23 -6.44 -3.08
C PHE A 30 13.11 -7.23 -1.78
N GLY A 31 12.71 -8.50 -1.88
CA GLY A 31 12.62 -9.43 -0.76
C GLY A 31 13.98 -9.88 -0.23
N ALA A 32 15.06 -9.84 -1.03
CA ALA A 32 16.43 -10.09 -0.60
C ALA A 32 17.02 -8.89 0.17
N ASP A 33 16.69 -7.66 -0.21
CA ASP A 33 17.22 -6.44 0.42
C ASP A 33 16.67 -6.21 1.84
N ARG A 34 15.56 -6.86 2.19
CA ARG A 34 14.89 -6.77 3.51
C ARG A 34 15.28 -7.88 4.51
N GLY A 35 16.24 -8.72 4.14
CA GLY A 35 16.79 -9.78 4.99
C GLY A 35 15.89 -11.02 5.16
N SER A 36 16.45 -12.07 5.76
CA SER A 36 15.79 -13.36 5.95
C SER A 36 14.64 -13.33 6.95
N ASP A 37 14.62 -12.35 7.86
CA ASP A 37 13.69 -12.29 8.98
C ASP A 37 12.36 -11.57 8.66
N ALA A 38 12.24 -11.00 7.46
CA ALA A 38 11.02 -10.32 7.02
C ALA A 38 9.82 -11.29 6.94
N LEU A 39 8.65 -10.83 7.40
CA LEU A 39 7.38 -11.54 7.21
C LEU A 39 6.86 -11.28 5.80
N ARG A 40 6.32 -12.31 5.13
CA ARG A 40 5.88 -12.24 3.74
C ARG A 40 4.45 -12.79 3.58
N PHE A 41 3.62 -12.06 2.85
CA PHE A 41 2.21 -12.42 2.63
C PHE A 41 1.75 -12.06 1.20
N GLU A 42 0.61 -12.60 0.78
CA GLU A 42 -0.09 -12.21 -0.45
C GLU A 42 -1.41 -11.49 -0.12
N ALA A 43 -1.66 -10.37 -0.81
CA ALA A 43 -2.90 -9.61 -0.72
C ALA A 43 -3.28 -9.05 -2.09
N SER A 44 -4.44 -9.42 -2.64
CA SER A 44 -4.96 -8.84 -3.90
C SER A 44 -3.94 -8.80 -5.04
N ARG A 45 -3.20 -9.91 -5.27
CA ARG A 45 -2.10 -10.06 -6.26
C ARG A 45 -0.82 -9.27 -5.97
N HIS A 46 -0.71 -8.67 -4.78
CA HIS A 46 0.49 -8.03 -4.29
C HIS A 46 1.22 -8.97 -3.33
N GLN A 47 2.54 -8.92 -3.35
CA GLN A 47 3.36 -9.50 -2.29
C GLN A 47 3.70 -8.42 -1.27
N LEU A 48 3.36 -8.70 -0.02
CA LEU A 48 3.64 -7.84 1.11
C LEU A 48 4.88 -8.34 1.84
N CYS A 49 5.80 -7.43 2.15
CA CYS A 49 6.98 -7.71 2.94
C CYS A 49 7.03 -6.76 4.13
N PHE A 50 7.26 -7.28 5.32
CA PHE A 50 7.31 -6.53 6.57
C PHE A 50 8.65 -6.82 7.26
N ASP A 51 9.46 -5.80 7.50
CA ASP A 51 10.75 -5.92 8.18
C ASP A 51 10.86 -4.91 9.32
N ARG A 52 11.99 -4.88 10.04
CA ARG A 52 12.15 -4.00 11.19
C ARG A 52 12.03 -2.50 10.91
N SER A 53 12.17 -2.09 9.66
CA SER A 53 12.23 -0.69 9.23
C SER A 53 10.96 -0.20 8.55
N GLY A 54 10.02 -1.09 8.22
CA GLY A 54 8.80 -0.72 7.50
C GLY A 54 8.24 -1.87 6.66
N TYR A 55 7.50 -1.52 5.61
CA TYR A 55 6.86 -2.50 4.75
C TYR A 55 7.01 -2.17 3.27
N ALA A 56 6.81 -3.18 2.44
CA ALA A 56 6.62 -3.03 1.00
C ALA A 56 5.34 -3.70 0.53
N ALA A 57 4.76 -3.11 -0.51
CA ALA A 57 3.77 -3.75 -1.36
C ALA A 57 4.34 -3.85 -2.77
N VAL A 58 4.49 -5.08 -3.26
CA VAL A 58 5.15 -5.38 -4.53
C VAL A 58 4.13 -5.96 -5.52
N THR A 59 4.12 -5.42 -6.72
CA THR A 59 3.40 -5.93 -7.89
C THR A 59 4.40 -6.36 -8.96
N ALA A 60 3.90 -6.84 -10.11
CA ALA A 60 4.76 -7.20 -11.25
C ALA A 60 5.61 -6.02 -11.76
N ASN A 61 5.13 -4.78 -11.63
CA ASN A 61 5.73 -3.61 -12.28
C ASN A 61 6.17 -2.53 -11.28
N HIS A 62 5.84 -2.67 -10.00
CA HIS A 62 6.09 -1.66 -8.98
C HIS A 62 6.42 -2.28 -7.63
N ALA A 63 7.28 -1.62 -6.87
CA ALA A 63 7.47 -1.91 -5.44
C ALA A 63 7.32 -0.59 -4.68
N LEU A 64 6.21 -0.48 -3.93
CA LEU A 64 6.10 0.56 -2.91
C LEU A 64 6.96 0.14 -1.74
N ASP A 65 7.85 1.03 -1.30
CA ASP A 65 8.59 0.87 -0.06
C ASP A 65 8.33 2.05 0.86
N VAL A 66 7.79 1.74 2.05
CA VAL A 66 7.51 2.70 3.10
C VAL A 66 8.36 2.36 4.31
N ARG A 67 9.19 3.33 4.75
CA ARG A 67 10.08 3.20 5.90
C ARG A 67 9.60 4.08 7.05
N PHE A 68 9.69 3.56 8.27
CA PHE A 68 9.48 4.32 9.50
C PHE A 68 10.75 5.12 9.84
N VAL A 69 10.65 6.45 9.81
CA VAL A 69 11.79 7.35 10.03
C VAL A 69 11.92 7.69 11.52
N GLY A 70 13.17 7.79 12.00
CA GLY A 70 13.45 8.18 13.38
C GLY A 70 13.16 7.09 14.41
N THR A 71 13.05 5.84 13.97
CA THR A 71 12.80 4.67 14.84
C THR A 71 14.09 3.92 15.14
N ARG A 72 14.07 3.06 16.18
CA ARG A 72 15.10 2.03 16.40
C ARG A 72 14.83 0.74 15.61
N GLY A 73 13.76 0.74 14.80
CA GLY A 73 13.19 -0.41 14.15
C GLY A 73 12.40 -1.32 15.10
N ALA A 74 11.19 -1.69 14.70
CA ALA A 74 10.27 -2.54 15.48
C ALA A 74 10.08 -3.89 14.79
N SER A 75 10.12 -4.98 15.57
CA SER A 75 9.91 -6.31 15.01
C SER A 75 8.44 -6.52 14.65
N PRO A 76 8.10 -6.82 13.39
CA PRO A 76 6.72 -7.15 13.03
C PRO A 76 6.29 -8.48 13.65
N VAL A 77 5.04 -8.54 14.10
CA VAL A 77 4.40 -9.73 14.68
C VAL A 77 3.15 -10.06 13.88
N ALA A 78 2.94 -11.34 13.54
CA ALA A 78 1.76 -11.81 12.84
C ALA A 78 1.19 -13.08 13.50
N PRO A 79 -0.13 -13.33 13.39
CA PRO A 79 -0.76 -14.52 13.98
C PRO A 79 -0.21 -15.83 13.40
N SER A 80 0.20 -15.84 12.14
CA SER A 80 0.90 -16.97 11.51
C SER A 80 2.21 -16.51 10.87
N ARG A 81 3.27 -17.27 11.10
CA ARG A 81 4.57 -17.11 10.44
C ARG A 81 4.67 -18.19 9.39
N ALA A 82 4.07 -17.97 8.22
CA ALA A 82 4.10 -18.96 7.15
C ALA A 82 5.47 -18.94 6.46
N PRO A 83 6.14 -20.09 6.26
CA PRO A 83 7.22 -20.21 5.29
C PRO A 83 6.60 -20.10 3.88
N GLY A 84 6.95 -19.05 3.14
CA GLY A 84 6.30 -18.72 1.86
C GLY A 84 5.08 -17.80 2.04
N ALA A 85 4.59 -17.24 0.93
CA ALA A 85 3.60 -16.17 0.96
C ALA A 85 2.19 -16.73 1.29
N ALA A 86 1.79 -16.65 2.55
CA ALA A 86 0.43 -16.95 2.99
C ALA A 86 -0.53 -15.77 2.73
N ALA A 87 -1.84 -16.04 2.74
CA ALA A 87 -2.84 -14.97 2.68
C ALA A 87 -2.62 -13.96 3.80
N PHE A 88 -2.62 -12.68 3.45
CA PHE A 88 -2.47 -11.60 4.42
C PHE A 88 -3.72 -11.45 5.28
N GLU A 89 -3.54 -11.39 6.59
CA GLU A 89 -4.61 -11.09 7.55
C GLU A 89 -4.25 -9.87 8.39
N ARG A 90 -3.12 -9.94 9.09
CA ARG A 90 -2.66 -8.89 10.00
C ARG A 90 -1.16 -8.95 10.26
N VAL A 91 -0.54 -7.78 10.40
CA VAL A 91 0.78 -7.58 11.01
C VAL A 91 0.70 -6.44 12.02
N VAL A 92 1.32 -6.60 13.18
CA VAL A 92 1.43 -5.56 14.22
C VAL A 92 2.90 -5.24 14.43
N TYR A 93 3.22 -3.96 14.42
CA TYR A 93 4.46 -3.43 14.93
C TYR A 93 4.19 -2.76 16.28
N PRO A 94 4.55 -3.41 17.39
CA PRO A 94 4.47 -2.75 18.68
C PRO A 94 5.57 -1.69 18.79
N ASP A 95 5.23 -0.54 19.36
CA ASP A 95 6.19 0.50 19.77
C ASP A 95 7.18 0.90 18.65
N VAL A 96 6.65 1.19 17.45
CA VAL A 96 7.44 1.66 16.28
C VAL A 96 8.18 2.95 16.63
N TRP A 97 7.42 3.87 17.22
CA TRP A 97 7.92 4.99 17.99
C TRP A 97 7.48 4.79 19.43
N ASP A 98 8.17 5.42 20.38
CA ASP A 98 7.85 5.32 21.81
C ASP A 98 6.37 5.66 22.08
N GLY A 99 5.59 4.67 22.49
CA GLY A 99 4.15 4.76 22.73
C GLY A 99 3.27 4.76 21.47
N ILE A 100 3.78 4.32 20.31
CA ILE A 100 3.02 4.23 19.05
C ILE A 100 3.11 2.84 18.44
N ASP A 101 1.98 2.15 18.41
CA ASP A 101 1.82 0.90 17.67
C ASP A 101 1.34 1.17 16.24
N VAL A 102 1.82 0.38 15.28
CA VAL A 102 1.31 0.37 13.91
C VAL A 102 0.76 -1.01 13.58
N ARG A 103 -0.51 -1.07 13.17
CA ARG A 103 -1.16 -2.31 12.75
C ARG A 103 -1.53 -2.25 11.28
N PHE A 104 -1.26 -3.31 10.56
CA PHE A 104 -1.70 -3.53 9.19
C PHE A 104 -2.74 -4.63 9.18
N ASP A 105 -3.89 -4.42 8.53
CA ASP A 105 -4.96 -5.41 8.36
C ASP A 105 -5.31 -5.60 6.88
N ALA A 106 -5.75 -6.81 6.55
CA ALA A 106 -6.40 -7.07 5.27
C ALA A 106 -7.65 -6.20 5.10
N THR A 107 -7.94 -5.83 3.85
CA THR A 107 -9.12 -5.03 3.51
C THR A 107 -9.68 -5.46 2.16
N ASP A 108 -10.99 -5.33 2.00
CA ASP A 108 -11.74 -5.49 0.75
C ASP A 108 -11.66 -4.26 -0.18
N ARG A 109 -11.10 -3.14 0.30
CA ARG A 109 -11.05 -1.85 -0.43
C ARG A 109 -9.67 -1.47 -0.94
N GLY A 110 -8.70 -2.38 -0.97
CA GLY A 110 -7.33 -2.04 -1.34
C GLY A 110 -6.33 -3.18 -1.14
N ILE A 111 -5.09 -2.81 -0.86
CA ILE A 111 -4.01 -3.76 -0.57
C ILE A 111 -4.03 -4.13 0.92
N LEU A 112 -4.03 -3.11 1.76
CA LEU A 112 -4.03 -3.22 3.21
C LEU A 112 -4.57 -1.92 3.83
N ARG A 113 -5.00 -2.01 5.09
CA ARG A 113 -5.30 -0.88 5.96
C ARG A 113 -4.15 -0.70 6.94
N SER A 114 -3.74 0.54 7.20
CA SER A 114 -2.75 0.84 8.25
C SER A 114 -3.41 1.65 9.36
N THR A 115 -3.21 1.25 10.62
CA THR A 115 -3.75 1.92 11.79
C THR A 115 -2.62 2.28 12.75
N TYR A 116 -2.50 3.55 13.10
CA TYR A 116 -1.54 4.09 14.05
C TYR A 116 -2.28 4.34 15.36
N ARG A 117 -1.86 3.67 16.44
CA ARG A 117 -2.42 3.88 17.78
C ARG A 117 -1.37 4.50 18.68
N LEU A 118 -1.64 5.71 19.13
CA LEU A 118 -0.78 6.49 20.01
C LEU A 118 -1.33 6.40 21.44
N GLU A 119 -0.46 6.13 22.40
CA GLU A 119 -0.79 6.24 23.81
C GLU A 119 -1.05 7.69 24.23
N ALA A 120 -1.73 7.87 25.38
CA ALA A 120 -2.02 9.19 25.92
C ALA A 120 -0.73 10.00 26.13
N GLY A 121 -0.75 11.27 25.74
CA GLY A 121 0.35 12.22 25.85
C GLY A 121 1.40 12.13 24.73
N VAL A 122 1.34 11.12 23.86
CA VAL A 122 2.28 10.98 22.74
C VAL A 122 1.90 11.93 21.61
N SER A 123 2.87 12.72 21.12
CA SER A 123 2.63 13.68 20.04
C SER A 123 2.50 12.97 18.67
N PRO A 124 1.44 13.27 17.88
CA PRO A 124 1.30 12.79 16.51
C PRO A 124 2.44 13.20 15.57
N ASP A 125 3.13 14.30 15.87
CA ASP A 125 4.27 14.78 15.08
C ASP A 125 5.45 13.82 15.04
N THR A 126 5.47 12.84 15.94
CA THR A 126 6.49 11.78 15.99
C THR A 126 6.41 10.86 14.77
N ILE A 127 5.22 10.69 14.19
CA ILE A 127 5.01 9.77 13.07
C ILE A 127 5.59 10.38 11.80
N LEU A 128 6.56 9.69 11.21
CA LEU A 128 7.19 10.10 9.96
C LEU A 128 7.48 8.89 9.07
N LEU A 129 6.86 8.87 7.90
CA LEU A 129 6.99 7.84 6.88
C LEU A 129 7.87 8.37 5.75
N SER A 130 8.73 7.51 5.19
CA SER A 130 9.49 7.81 3.98
C SER A 130 9.12 6.83 2.87
N TYR A 131 8.76 7.36 1.71
CA TYR A 131 8.39 6.62 0.52
C TYR A 131 9.59 6.55 -0.43
N ASN A 132 9.71 5.48 -1.22
CA ASN A 132 10.72 5.35 -2.29
C ASN A 132 10.33 6.05 -3.60
N ALA A 133 9.25 6.82 -3.59
CA ALA A 133 8.74 7.58 -4.72
C ALA A 133 8.37 9.01 -4.25
N PRO A 134 8.35 10.00 -5.16
CA PRO A 134 7.75 11.29 -4.87
C PRO A 134 6.30 11.12 -4.44
N VAL A 135 5.87 11.91 -3.46
CA VAL A 135 4.49 11.90 -2.99
C VAL A 135 3.82 13.26 -3.15
N ARG A 136 2.50 13.22 -3.36
CA ARG A 136 1.63 14.40 -3.40
C ARG A 136 0.33 14.14 -2.67
N ILE A 137 -0.36 15.21 -2.27
CA ILE A 137 -1.69 15.14 -1.68
C ILE A 137 -2.71 15.65 -2.70
N ASP A 138 -3.76 14.89 -2.95
CA ASP A 138 -4.88 15.26 -3.82
C ASP A 138 -6.22 14.85 -3.18
N ASP A 139 -7.11 15.81 -2.98
CA ASP A 139 -8.39 15.63 -2.27
C ASP A 139 -8.25 14.87 -0.94
N GLY A 140 -7.21 15.23 -0.16
CA GLY A 140 -6.89 14.59 1.13
C GLY A 140 -6.26 13.19 1.02
N ARG A 141 -6.20 12.58 -0.17
CA ARG A 141 -5.51 11.31 -0.41
C ARG A 141 -4.01 11.54 -0.59
N LEU A 142 -3.21 10.56 -0.19
CA LEU A 142 -1.77 10.56 -0.49
C LEU A 142 -1.54 9.74 -1.76
N LEU A 143 -0.69 10.22 -2.67
CA LEU A 143 -0.34 9.52 -3.91
C LEU A 143 1.17 9.42 -4.03
N ALA A 144 1.67 8.21 -4.26
CA ALA A 144 3.05 7.91 -4.59
C ALA A 144 3.15 7.63 -6.10
N SER A 145 3.95 8.43 -6.81
CA SER A 145 4.03 8.39 -8.27
C SER A 145 5.23 7.60 -8.77
N PHE A 146 5.00 6.68 -9.70
CA PHE A 146 6.00 5.87 -10.37
C PHE A 146 5.92 6.10 -11.89
N ALA A 147 6.96 5.70 -12.64
CA ALA A 147 7.00 5.88 -14.09
C ALA A 147 5.86 5.16 -14.84
N THR A 148 5.23 4.16 -14.21
CA THR A 148 4.19 3.31 -14.81
C THR A 148 2.85 3.37 -14.08
N GLY A 149 2.64 4.37 -13.21
CA GLY A 149 1.38 4.61 -12.52
C GLY A 149 1.53 5.20 -11.12
N GLU A 150 0.41 5.27 -10.38
CA GLU A 150 0.37 5.81 -9.01
C GLU A 150 -0.22 4.80 -8.02
N ILE A 151 0.20 4.92 -6.75
CA ILE A 151 -0.37 4.19 -5.62
C ILE A 151 -0.97 5.22 -4.68
N SER A 152 -2.19 4.97 -4.18
CA SER A 152 -2.87 5.93 -3.30
C SER A 152 -3.15 5.40 -1.89
N GLU A 153 -3.28 6.32 -0.95
CA GLU A 153 -3.86 6.07 0.36
C GLU A 153 -5.05 7.00 0.56
N SER A 154 -6.14 6.48 1.12
CA SER A 154 -7.33 7.27 1.42
C SER A 154 -6.98 8.40 2.39
N ALA A 155 -7.78 9.46 2.37
CA ALA A 155 -7.70 10.47 3.43
C ALA A 155 -7.77 9.79 4.81
N PRO A 156 -6.90 10.19 5.75
CA PRO A 156 -6.87 9.57 7.07
C PRO A 156 -8.13 9.98 7.84
N ILE A 157 -8.60 9.07 8.68
CA ILE A 157 -9.59 9.37 9.72
C ILE A 157 -8.95 9.16 11.09
N ALA A 158 -9.37 9.93 12.09
CA ALA A 158 -8.89 9.78 13.44
C ALA A 158 -10.01 9.89 14.49
N TRP A 159 -9.82 9.21 15.61
CA TRP A 159 -10.75 9.24 16.73
C TRP A 159 -10.06 8.94 18.07
N GLN A 160 -10.72 9.35 19.15
CA GLN A 160 -10.39 8.99 20.53
C GLN A 160 -11.58 8.27 21.17
N VAL A 161 -11.32 7.40 22.13
CA VAL A 161 -12.38 6.80 22.95
C VAL A 161 -12.41 7.51 24.30
N ILE A 162 -13.42 8.35 24.52
CA ILE A 162 -13.62 9.13 25.75
C ILE A 162 -14.90 8.64 26.41
N ASP A 163 -14.80 8.16 27.65
CA ASP A 163 -15.92 7.62 28.42
C ASP A 163 -16.74 6.56 27.66
N GLY A 164 -16.04 5.70 26.89
CA GLY A 164 -16.63 4.64 26.08
C GLY A 164 -17.24 5.10 24.75
N ARG A 165 -17.14 6.39 24.39
CA ARG A 165 -17.65 6.93 23.12
C ARG A 165 -16.53 7.26 22.16
N SER A 166 -16.74 7.00 20.87
CA SER A 166 -15.83 7.42 19.81
C SER A 166 -16.05 8.91 19.50
N VAL A 167 -15.01 9.71 19.69
CA VAL A 167 -14.97 11.15 19.41
C VAL A 167 -14.05 11.35 18.20
N SER A 168 -14.58 11.91 17.12
CA SER A 168 -13.78 12.18 15.91
C SER A 168 -12.77 13.29 16.17
N VAL A 169 -11.57 13.12 15.62
CA VAL A 169 -10.49 14.10 15.65
C VAL A 169 -10.13 14.46 14.22
N ALA A 170 -9.95 15.76 13.96
CA ALA A 170 -9.55 16.24 12.64
C ALA A 170 -8.11 15.81 12.35
N VAL A 171 -7.89 15.17 11.20
CA VAL A 171 -6.58 14.72 10.76
C VAL A 171 -6.43 14.88 9.25
N ARG A 172 -5.22 15.15 8.79
CA ARG A 172 -4.83 15.15 7.37
C ARG A 172 -3.39 14.68 7.22
N PHE A 173 -3.03 14.23 6.03
CA PHE A 173 -1.62 14.06 5.68
C PHE A 173 -0.90 15.41 5.64
N GLU A 174 0.38 15.39 6.00
CA GLU A 174 1.27 16.54 5.90
C GLU A 174 2.57 16.13 5.20
N LEU A 175 2.93 16.82 4.13
CA LEU A 175 4.21 16.60 3.44
C LEU A 175 5.35 17.26 4.23
N ARG A 176 6.39 16.49 4.52
CA ARG A 176 7.60 16.91 5.25
C ARG A 176 8.85 16.77 4.38
N GLY A 177 8.70 17.04 3.09
CA GLY A 177 9.70 16.85 2.04
C GLY A 177 9.09 16.23 0.78
N ALA A 178 9.93 15.89 -0.21
CA ALA A 178 9.47 15.34 -1.48
C ALA A 178 8.91 13.91 -1.39
N ASN A 179 9.34 13.14 -0.38
CA ASN A 179 8.98 11.73 -0.21
C ASN A 179 8.70 11.36 1.26
N ARG A 180 8.44 12.36 2.13
CA ARG A 180 8.21 12.16 3.56
C ARG A 180 6.85 12.68 3.98
N VAL A 181 6.16 11.90 4.79
CA VAL A 181 4.77 12.16 5.17
C VAL A 181 4.60 11.98 6.68
N GLY A 182 3.94 12.93 7.32
CA GLY A 182 3.42 12.82 8.67
C GLY A 182 1.91 13.10 8.70
N PHE A 183 1.39 13.31 9.90
CA PHE A 183 0.00 13.68 10.11
C PHE A 183 -0.09 15.04 10.81
N ALA A 184 -0.96 15.91 10.31
CA ALA A 184 -1.41 17.07 11.06
C ALA A 184 -2.73 16.71 11.77
N VAL A 185 -2.75 16.84 13.09
CA VAL A 185 -3.87 16.46 13.95
C VAL A 185 -4.32 17.68 14.76
N ASP A 186 -5.59 18.04 14.65
CA ASP A 186 -6.17 19.22 15.29
C ASP A 186 -7.27 18.82 16.28
N GLY A 187 -7.23 19.40 17.49
CA GLY A 187 -8.32 19.29 18.47
C GLY A 187 -8.42 17.98 19.27
N HIS A 188 -7.36 17.18 19.33
CA HIS A 188 -7.33 15.99 20.18
C HIS A 188 -7.09 16.35 21.66
N ASP A 189 -7.62 15.55 22.58
CA ASP A 189 -7.34 15.66 24.02
C ASP A 189 -6.14 14.75 24.37
N PRO A 190 -4.97 15.30 24.76
CA PRO A 190 -3.77 14.49 25.00
C PRO A 190 -3.91 13.51 26.17
N ARG A 191 -4.94 13.61 27.00
CA ARG A 191 -5.19 12.67 28.10
C ARG A 191 -5.70 11.31 27.64
N TYR A 192 -6.13 11.19 26.38
CA TYR A 192 -6.69 9.97 25.82
C TYR A 192 -5.85 9.47 24.64
N PRO A 193 -5.72 8.14 24.48
CA PRO A 193 -5.10 7.56 23.29
C PRO A 193 -5.77 8.04 22.00
N LEU A 194 -4.97 8.22 20.96
CA LEU A 194 -5.41 8.63 19.61
C LEU A 194 -5.25 7.46 18.65
N THR A 195 -6.26 7.21 17.81
CA THR A 195 -6.16 6.28 16.68
C THR A 195 -6.28 7.04 15.37
N ILE A 196 -5.37 6.79 14.43
CA ILE A 196 -5.37 7.32 13.06
C ILE A 196 -5.37 6.14 12.09
N ASP A 197 -6.27 6.11 11.10
CA ASP A 197 -6.48 4.94 10.23
C ASP A 197 -6.63 5.31 8.75
N PRO A 198 -5.53 5.53 8.01
CA PRO A 198 -5.58 5.57 6.55
C PRO A 198 -5.67 4.17 5.93
N VAL A 199 -6.41 4.05 4.83
CA VAL A 199 -6.51 2.82 4.04
C VAL A 199 -5.63 2.94 2.81
N THR A 200 -4.69 2.01 2.59
CA THR A 200 -3.92 1.96 1.34
C THR A 200 -4.77 1.36 0.23
N VAL A 201 -5.22 2.23 -0.67
CA VAL A 201 -6.06 1.88 -1.82
C VAL A 201 -5.21 1.88 -3.07
N TRP A 202 -5.01 0.71 -3.68
CA TRP A 202 -4.47 0.66 -5.01
C TRP A 202 -5.56 1.02 -6.02
N ASN A 203 -5.42 2.17 -6.67
CA ASN A 203 -6.19 2.49 -7.86
C ASN A 203 -5.29 2.27 -9.07
N THR A 204 -5.54 1.21 -9.84
CA THR A 204 -5.03 1.20 -11.22
C THR A 204 -5.85 2.23 -11.97
N PHE A 205 -5.28 3.41 -12.23
CA PHE A 205 -5.85 4.28 -13.24
C PHE A 205 -5.63 3.64 -14.60
N LEU A 206 -6.72 3.45 -15.34
CA LEU A 206 -6.71 3.07 -16.75
C LEU A 206 -7.02 4.35 -17.52
N GLY A 207 -5.97 5.00 -18.01
CA GLY A 207 -6.08 6.30 -18.67
C GLY A 207 -4.77 7.07 -18.71
N GLY A 208 -4.79 8.27 -19.27
CA GLY A 208 -3.67 9.21 -19.33
C GLY A 208 -4.13 10.66 -19.17
N SER A 209 -3.25 11.62 -19.47
CA SER A 209 -3.58 13.06 -19.33
C SER A 209 -4.56 13.60 -20.39
N GLY A 210 -5.07 12.74 -21.28
CA GLY A 210 -6.02 13.08 -22.35
C GLY A 210 -7.40 12.49 -22.07
N ASP A 211 -8.35 12.71 -22.98
CA ASP A 211 -9.68 12.09 -22.87
C ASP A 211 -9.57 10.57 -23.08
N ASP A 212 -10.14 9.80 -22.15
CA ASP A 212 -10.15 8.34 -22.17
C ASP A 212 -11.59 7.82 -22.29
N TYR A 213 -11.80 6.90 -23.23
CA TYR A 213 -13.09 6.28 -23.48
C TYR A 213 -13.02 4.78 -23.22
N GLY A 214 -13.78 4.30 -22.24
CA GLY A 214 -13.96 2.88 -21.97
C GLY A 214 -15.08 2.29 -22.84
N ASP A 215 -14.72 1.46 -23.81
CA ASP A 215 -15.66 0.87 -24.77
C ASP A 215 -16.13 -0.53 -24.36
N ALA A 216 -15.32 -1.25 -23.59
CA ALA A 216 -15.61 -2.62 -23.19
C ALA A 216 -14.97 -2.98 -21.85
N VAL A 217 -15.66 -3.81 -21.07
CA VAL A 217 -15.10 -4.49 -19.89
C VAL A 217 -15.41 -5.98 -19.95
N ALA A 218 -14.43 -6.83 -19.66
CA ALA A 218 -14.58 -8.27 -19.57
C ALA A 218 -13.83 -8.83 -18.36
N ILE A 219 -14.35 -9.91 -17.78
CA ILE A 219 -13.69 -10.63 -16.67
C ILE A 219 -13.55 -12.10 -17.09
N ASP A 220 -12.35 -12.68 -16.92
CA ASP A 220 -12.13 -14.10 -17.18
C ASP A 220 -12.36 -14.99 -15.94
N ALA A 221 -12.35 -16.31 -16.15
CA ALA A 221 -12.56 -17.30 -15.09
C ALA A 221 -11.49 -17.30 -14.00
N SER A 222 -10.36 -16.61 -14.21
CA SER A 222 -9.29 -16.41 -13.22
C SER A 222 -9.39 -15.06 -12.51
N GLY A 223 -10.48 -14.31 -12.75
CA GLY A 223 -10.73 -13.01 -12.16
C GLY A 223 -9.84 -11.90 -12.73
N ASN A 224 -9.22 -12.09 -13.89
CA ASN A 224 -8.56 -10.98 -14.59
C ASN A 224 -9.63 -10.10 -15.22
N PHE A 225 -9.55 -8.80 -14.98
CA PHE A 225 -10.37 -7.81 -15.68
C PHE A 225 -9.60 -7.25 -16.88
N TYR A 226 -10.31 -7.05 -17.98
CA TYR A 226 -9.83 -6.47 -19.21
C TYR A 226 -10.70 -5.28 -19.51
N VAL A 227 -10.10 -4.12 -19.73
CA VAL A 227 -10.79 -2.92 -20.20
C VAL A 227 -10.27 -2.62 -21.59
N GLY A 228 -11.17 -2.55 -22.56
CA GLY A 228 -10.91 -2.10 -23.92
C GLY A 228 -11.45 -0.69 -24.09
N GLY A 229 -10.70 0.15 -24.78
CA GLY A 229 -11.05 1.56 -24.94
C GLY A 229 -10.08 2.30 -25.84
N SER A 230 -10.31 3.59 -25.99
CA SER A 230 -9.41 4.53 -26.66
C SER A 230 -8.93 5.61 -25.67
N SER A 231 -7.75 6.16 -25.92
CA SER A 231 -7.14 7.21 -25.13
C SER A 231 -6.54 8.23 -26.08
N ASP A 232 -6.81 9.51 -25.84
CA ASP A 232 -6.19 10.63 -26.54
C ASP A 232 -4.85 11.04 -25.91
N GLY A 233 -4.40 10.31 -24.88
CA GLY A 233 -3.13 10.48 -24.19
C GLY A 233 -2.28 9.21 -24.15
N ALA A 234 -1.03 9.35 -23.69
CA ALA A 234 -0.23 8.19 -23.34
C ALA A 234 -0.73 7.60 -22.02
N TRP A 235 -0.90 6.28 -21.97
CA TRP A 235 -1.37 5.58 -20.78
C TRP A 235 -0.41 5.80 -19.60
N GLY A 236 -0.94 6.16 -18.44
CA GLY A 236 -0.18 6.40 -17.21
C GLY A 236 0.58 7.73 -17.17
N THR A 237 0.09 8.75 -17.88
CA THR A 237 0.64 10.12 -17.87
C THR A 237 -0.28 11.13 -17.20
#